data_AF-A0A2L0AU57-F1
#
_entry.id   AF-A0A2L0AU57-F1
#
_cell.length_a   1.000
_cell.length_b   1.000
_cell.length_c   1.000
_cell.angle_alpha   90.00
_cell.angle_beta   90.00
_cell.angle_gamma   90.00
#
_symmetry.space_group_name_H-M   'P 1'
#
loop_
_entity.id
_entity.type
_entity.pdbx_description
1 polymer ?
#
loop_
_entity_poly.entity_id
_entity_poly.type
_entity_poly.pdbx_seq_one_letter_code
_entity_poly.pdbx_strand_id
1 'polypeptide(L)'
;RQRGITIQSAATFTLWKEHNINIIDTPGHVDFTVEVERALRVLDGAVLVLCAVGGVQSQSLTVNRQMKRYNVPCLAFINKLDRLGANPSRVISQMRSKMNHHAAFIQLPIGLESNCKGIIDLVQEKAIYFEGPFGEEIKIDEIPQEMRTESSERRHELIEHLSNVDDALAELYLEEKSISQQNIKDAIRRSCLKRTFTPVLVGTALKNKGVQPLLDAVLDYLPNPGEVTNFALKEREGQESEKVLLDGKRSDEKPFVALAFKLEAGRFGQLTYMRCYQGMLKKNDSIYNARTSRKVRIARLVRMHSNTMEDVNEVYAG
;
A
#
# COMPACT_ATOMS: atom_id res chain seq x y z
N ARG A 1 9.87 15.98 -14.44
CA ARG A 1 8.92 16.22 -15.58
C ARG A 1 9.60 16.10 -16.95
N GLN A 2 10.65 16.87 -17.29
CA GLN A 2 11.33 16.76 -18.59
C GLN A 2 11.99 15.40 -18.87
N ARG A 3 12.46 14.68 -17.83
CA ARG A 3 13.11 13.37 -17.97
C ARG A 3 12.18 12.15 -17.79
N GLY A 4 10.87 12.37 -17.61
CA GLY A 4 9.91 11.26 -17.41
C GLY A 4 10.10 10.44 -16.12
N ILE A 5 10.94 10.89 -15.19
CA ILE A 5 11.21 10.23 -13.90
C ILE A 5 10.73 11.10 -12.72
N THR A 6 10.25 10.44 -11.67
CA THR A 6 9.93 11.04 -10.37
C THR A 6 11.21 11.20 -9.56
N ILE A 7 11.49 12.43 -9.11
CA ILE A 7 12.71 12.78 -8.33
C ILE A 7 12.35 13.06 -6.87
N GLN A 8 11.23 13.75 -6.64
CA GLN A 8 10.70 14.04 -5.31
C GLN A 8 9.40 13.28 -5.11
N SER A 9 9.15 12.83 -3.89
CA SER A 9 7.89 12.15 -3.59
C SER A 9 6.71 13.10 -3.75
N ALA A 10 5.66 12.68 -4.45
CA ALA A 10 4.44 13.47 -4.61
C ALA A 10 3.37 12.96 -3.63
N ALA A 11 2.68 13.87 -2.95
CA ALA A 11 1.54 13.51 -2.11
C ALA A 11 0.24 13.91 -2.82
N THR A 12 -0.72 13.01 -2.81
CA THR A 12 -2.07 13.26 -3.28
C THR A 12 -3.06 12.53 -2.40
N PHE A 13 -4.35 12.82 -2.57
CA PHE A 13 -5.40 12.07 -1.94
C PHE A 13 -6.53 11.81 -2.92
N THR A 14 -7.31 10.77 -2.65
CA THR A 14 -8.51 10.43 -3.40
C THR A 14 -9.56 9.80 -2.47
N LEU A 15 -10.81 9.77 -2.93
CA LEU A 15 -11.91 9.05 -2.30
C LEU A 15 -12.22 7.80 -3.11
N TRP A 16 -12.27 6.64 -2.45
CA TRP A 16 -12.67 5.37 -3.05
C TRP A 16 -13.70 4.70 -2.15
N LYS A 17 -14.92 4.46 -2.64
CA LYS A 17 -16.03 3.87 -1.87
C LYS A 17 -16.21 4.55 -0.49
N GLU A 18 -16.24 5.89 -0.47
CA GLU A 18 -16.34 6.72 0.74
C GLU A 18 -15.12 6.66 1.70
N HIS A 19 -14.08 5.91 1.34
CA HIS A 19 -12.83 5.84 2.09
C HIS A 19 -11.81 6.83 1.53
N ASN A 20 -11.11 7.49 2.42
CA ASN A 20 -10.09 8.47 2.07
C ASN A 20 -8.71 7.81 1.99
N ILE A 21 -8.09 7.86 0.81
CA ILE A 21 -6.77 7.26 0.56
C ILE A 21 -5.77 8.39 0.32
N ASN A 22 -4.78 8.50 1.21
CA ASN A 22 -3.62 9.37 1.03
C ASN A 22 -2.51 8.59 0.34
N ILE A 23 -2.05 9.07 -0.81
CA ILE A 23 -1.05 8.39 -1.64
C ILE A 23 0.24 9.22 -1.62
N ILE A 24 1.36 8.55 -1.32
CA ILE A 24 2.69 9.10 -1.50
C ILE A 24 3.36 8.32 -2.64
N ASP A 25 3.52 8.95 -3.80
CA ASP A 25 4.26 8.39 -4.92
C ASP A 25 5.76 8.60 -4.66
N THR A 26 6.52 7.51 -4.59
CA THR A 26 7.94 7.54 -4.24
C THR A 26 8.83 7.36 -5.48
N PRO A 27 9.99 8.02 -5.56
CA PRO A 27 10.97 7.78 -6.63
C PRO A 27 11.43 6.33 -6.70
N GLY A 28 11.51 5.76 -7.91
CA GLY A 28 11.99 4.39 -8.13
C GLY A 28 13.50 4.26 -8.40
N HIS A 29 14.24 5.39 -8.44
CA HIS A 29 15.67 5.39 -8.76
C HIS A 29 16.54 5.21 -7.49
N VAL A 30 17.69 4.54 -7.63
CA VAL A 30 18.62 4.24 -6.52
C VAL A 30 19.12 5.48 -5.78
N ASP A 31 19.31 6.57 -6.52
CA ASP A 31 19.84 7.84 -5.96
C ASP A 31 18.86 8.54 -5.02
N PHE A 32 17.58 8.14 -5.03
CA PHE A 32 16.52 8.76 -4.24
C PHE A 32 15.95 7.82 -3.17
N THR A 33 16.73 6.82 -2.76
CA THR A 33 16.36 5.88 -1.69
C THR A 33 16.03 6.55 -0.35
N VAL A 34 16.59 7.73 -0.07
CA VAL A 34 16.28 8.54 1.12
C VAL A 34 14.84 9.09 1.08
N GLU A 35 14.31 9.40 -0.10
CA GLU A 35 12.90 9.81 -0.25
C GLU A 35 11.97 8.65 0.08
N VAL A 36 12.28 7.46 -0.44
CA VAL A 36 11.52 6.24 -0.16
C VAL A 36 11.55 5.92 1.33
N GLU A 37 12.72 6.00 1.97
CA GLU A 37 12.87 5.71 3.41
C GLU A 37 12.06 6.66 4.29
N ARG A 38 12.01 7.95 3.93
CA ARG A 38 11.20 8.95 4.63
C ARG A 38 9.72 8.70 4.47
N ALA A 39 9.27 8.31 3.28
CA ALA A 39 7.88 7.95 3.04
C ALA A 39 7.47 6.70 3.83
N LEU A 40 8.28 5.63 3.78
CA LEU A 40 7.98 4.37 4.47
C LEU A 40 7.89 4.52 6.00
N ARG A 41 8.55 5.52 6.59
CA ARG A 41 8.44 5.79 8.03
C ARG A 41 7.08 6.38 8.45
N VAL A 42 6.35 6.99 7.51
CA VAL A 42 5.08 7.66 7.77
C VAL A 42 3.89 6.99 7.10
N LEU A 43 4.07 5.87 6.40
CA LEU A 43 2.98 5.16 5.73
C LEU A 43 2.46 4.01 6.59
N ASP A 44 1.17 3.70 6.46
CA ASP A 44 0.52 2.57 7.13
C ASP A 44 0.57 1.28 6.30
N GLY A 45 0.69 1.42 4.98
CA GLY A 45 0.78 0.31 4.04
C GLY A 45 1.46 0.75 2.75
N ALA A 46 1.88 -0.22 1.94
CA ALA A 46 2.54 0.04 0.67
C ALA A 46 2.01 -0.87 -0.45
N VAL A 47 2.04 -0.37 -1.68
CA VAL A 47 1.84 -1.18 -2.89
C VAL A 47 3.17 -1.30 -3.60
N LEU A 48 3.76 -2.50 -3.58
CA LEU A 48 5.00 -2.81 -4.28
C LEU A 48 4.68 -3.14 -5.75
N VAL A 49 4.96 -2.19 -6.64
CA VAL A 49 4.75 -2.37 -8.08
C VAL A 49 5.97 -3.08 -8.70
N LEU A 50 5.73 -4.22 -9.35
CA LEU A 50 6.75 -4.99 -10.07
C LEU A 50 6.42 -5.04 -11.57
N CYS A 51 7.45 -5.00 -12.41
CA CYS A 51 7.27 -5.07 -13.86
C CYS A 51 7.13 -6.53 -14.30
N ALA A 52 6.07 -6.89 -15.04
CA ALA A 52 5.87 -8.25 -15.55
C ALA A 52 7.03 -8.78 -16.42
N VAL A 53 7.74 -7.88 -17.12
CA VAL A 53 8.89 -8.20 -17.97
C VAL A 53 10.21 -8.15 -17.19
N GLY A 54 10.38 -7.16 -16.32
CA GLY A 54 11.64 -6.93 -15.59
C GLY A 54 11.79 -7.77 -14.33
N GLY A 55 10.68 -8.20 -13.73
CA GLY A 55 10.64 -8.94 -12.47
C GLY A 55 11.23 -8.16 -11.30
N VAL A 56 11.82 -8.90 -10.36
CA VAL A 56 12.48 -8.35 -9.18
C VAL A 56 13.87 -7.81 -9.56
N GLN A 57 14.07 -6.51 -9.34
CA GLN A 57 15.32 -5.81 -9.60
C GLN A 57 16.06 -5.47 -8.30
N SER A 58 17.32 -5.01 -8.40
CA SER A 58 18.11 -4.61 -7.23
C SER A 58 17.44 -3.51 -6.41
N GLN A 59 16.76 -2.58 -7.08
CA GLN A 59 15.96 -1.53 -6.43
C GLN A 59 14.80 -2.11 -5.63
N SER A 60 14.07 -3.08 -6.21
CA SER A 60 12.97 -3.76 -5.53
C SER A 60 13.44 -4.43 -4.23
N LEU A 61 14.66 -4.99 -4.23
CA LEU A 61 15.27 -5.59 -3.03
C LEU A 61 15.62 -4.55 -1.97
N THR A 62 16.14 -3.39 -2.36
CA THR A 62 16.45 -2.29 -1.43
C THR A 62 15.17 -1.76 -0.77
N VAL A 63 14.12 -1.49 -1.56
CA VAL A 63 12.81 -1.05 -1.04
C VAL A 63 12.21 -2.12 -0.13
N ASN A 64 12.31 -3.40 -0.50
CA ASN A 64 11.85 -4.50 0.34
C ASN A 64 12.54 -4.52 1.72
N ARG A 65 13.86 -4.30 1.77
CA ARG A 65 14.60 -4.23 3.05
C ARG A 65 14.14 -3.03 3.89
N GLN A 66 13.87 -1.89 3.27
CA GLN A 66 13.34 -0.70 3.95
C GLN A 66 11.93 -0.96 4.50
N MET A 67 11.02 -1.52 3.69
CA MET A 67 9.69 -1.93 4.17
C MET A 67 9.80 -2.93 5.32
N LYS A 68 10.77 -3.86 5.26
CA LYS A 68 11.05 -4.80 6.35
C LYS A 68 11.47 -4.11 7.64
N ARG A 69 12.33 -3.09 7.57
CA ARG A 69 12.81 -2.32 8.71
C ARG A 69 11.69 -1.60 9.46
N TYR A 70 10.72 -1.02 8.73
CA TYR A 70 9.61 -0.26 9.32
C TYR A 70 8.35 -1.07 9.56
N ASN A 71 8.39 -2.38 9.31
CA ASN A 71 7.26 -3.27 9.47
C ASN A 71 6.00 -2.84 8.70
N VAL A 72 6.15 -2.34 7.47
CA VAL A 72 5.03 -1.83 6.65
C VAL A 72 4.34 -2.98 5.89
N PRO A 73 3.05 -3.27 6.14
CA PRO A 73 2.25 -4.19 5.34
C PRO A 73 2.26 -3.84 3.87
N CYS A 74 2.33 -4.84 2.99
CA CYS A 74 2.44 -4.58 1.57
C CYS A 74 1.59 -5.51 0.71
N LEU A 75 0.98 -4.92 -0.31
CA LEU A 75 0.43 -5.63 -1.47
C LEU A 75 1.47 -5.61 -2.59
N ALA A 76 1.53 -6.66 -3.40
CA ALA A 76 2.32 -6.64 -4.63
C ALA A 76 1.41 -6.47 -5.85
N PHE A 77 1.79 -5.61 -6.78
CA PHE A 77 1.06 -5.39 -8.02
C PHE A 77 2.00 -5.61 -9.22
N ILE A 78 1.77 -6.68 -9.96
CA ILE A 78 2.50 -6.97 -11.20
C ILE A 78 1.86 -6.17 -12.34
N ASN A 79 2.55 -5.12 -12.75
CA ASN A 79 2.11 -4.19 -13.77
C ASN A 79 2.77 -4.46 -15.13
N LYS A 80 2.27 -3.81 -16.18
CA LYS A 80 2.78 -3.86 -17.56
C LYS A 80 2.63 -5.24 -18.21
N LEU A 81 1.51 -5.92 -17.91
CA LEU A 81 1.13 -7.17 -18.56
C LEU A 81 0.98 -7.04 -20.08
N ASP A 82 0.78 -5.82 -20.58
CA ASP A 82 0.60 -5.49 -21.98
C ASP A 82 1.89 -5.50 -22.82
N ARG A 83 3.06 -5.69 -22.20
CA ARG A 83 4.35 -5.69 -22.89
C ARG A 83 4.77 -7.10 -23.32
N LEU A 84 5.41 -7.17 -24.49
CA LEU A 84 6.02 -8.41 -25.00
C LEU A 84 6.95 -9.05 -23.97
N GLY A 85 6.78 -10.35 -23.74
CA GLY A 85 7.54 -11.12 -22.76
C GLY A 85 7.11 -10.92 -21.30
N ALA A 86 5.90 -10.39 -21.07
CA ALA A 86 5.30 -10.35 -19.74
C ALA A 86 5.14 -11.78 -19.20
N ASN A 87 5.66 -12.03 -18.00
CA ASN A 87 5.56 -13.34 -17.36
C ASN A 87 5.33 -13.19 -15.85
N PRO A 88 4.06 -13.09 -15.41
CA PRO A 88 3.72 -12.90 -14.00
C PRO A 88 4.17 -14.08 -13.12
N SER A 89 4.06 -15.32 -13.61
CA SER A 89 4.49 -16.54 -12.89
C SER A 89 5.99 -16.52 -12.55
N ARG A 90 6.82 -15.97 -13.43
CA ARG A 90 8.24 -15.74 -13.15
C ARG A 90 8.44 -14.67 -12.08
N VAL A 91 7.65 -13.60 -12.08
CA VAL A 91 7.76 -12.53 -11.07
C VAL A 91 7.44 -13.06 -9.67
N ILE A 92 6.37 -13.84 -9.51
CA ILE A 92 6.03 -14.41 -8.19
C ILE A 92 7.09 -15.40 -7.72
N SER A 93 7.64 -16.24 -8.61
CA SER A 93 8.77 -17.11 -8.30
C SER A 93 10.00 -16.32 -7.82
N GLN A 94 10.28 -15.17 -8.45
CA GLN A 94 11.35 -14.28 -8.01
C GLN A 94 11.05 -13.59 -6.67
N MET A 95 9.80 -13.23 -6.39
CA MET A 95 9.43 -12.71 -5.06
C MET A 95 9.71 -13.75 -3.97
N ARG A 96 9.33 -15.01 -4.20
CA ARG A 96 9.59 -16.10 -3.25
C ARG A 96 11.09 -16.35 -3.07
N SER A 97 11.83 -16.52 -4.17
CA SER A 97 13.24 -16.92 -4.14
C SER A 97 14.24 -15.79 -3.82
N LYS A 98 13.98 -14.55 -4.26
CA LYS A 98 14.92 -13.42 -4.11
C LYS A 98 14.55 -12.47 -2.98
N MET A 99 13.25 -12.28 -2.73
CA MET A 99 12.76 -11.37 -1.68
C MET A 99 12.39 -12.10 -0.38
N ASN A 100 12.35 -13.44 -0.40
CA ASN A 100 11.89 -14.28 0.71
C ASN A 100 10.49 -13.89 1.18
N HIS A 101 9.60 -13.56 0.22
CA HIS A 101 8.20 -13.30 0.49
C HIS A 101 7.40 -14.60 0.40
N HIS A 102 6.53 -14.84 1.38
CA HIS A 102 5.47 -15.82 1.22
C HIS A 102 4.34 -15.18 0.39
N ALA A 103 4.39 -15.36 -0.93
CA ALA A 103 3.51 -14.66 -1.86
C ALA A 103 2.70 -15.66 -2.68
N ALA A 104 1.42 -15.39 -2.90
CA ALA A 104 0.57 -16.14 -3.83
C ALA A 104 -0.33 -15.17 -4.62
N PHE A 105 -0.76 -15.60 -5.81
CA PHE A 105 -1.73 -14.84 -6.58
C PHE A 105 -3.06 -14.81 -5.85
N ILE A 106 -3.65 -13.62 -5.77
CA ILE A 106 -5.09 -13.46 -5.47
C ILE A 106 -5.87 -13.13 -6.74
N GLN A 107 -5.17 -12.78 -7.82
CA GLN A 107 -5.72 -12.52 -9.14
C GLN A 107 -4.84 -13.13 -10.24
N LEU A 108 -5.46 -13.57 -11.33
CA LEU A 108 -4.78 -14.02 -12.55
C LEU A 108 -5.15 -13.13 -13.74
N PRO A 109 -4.25 -12.92 -14.72
CA PRO A 109 -4.61 -12.17 -15.92
C PRO A 109 -5.33 -13.07 -16.94
N ILE A 110 -6.36 -12.53 -17.60
CA ILE A 110 -6.99 -13.18 -18.75
C ILE A 110 -6.24 -12.75 -20.00
N GLY A 111 -5.32 -13.60 -20.45
CA GLY A 111 -4.39 -13.31 -21.54
C GLY A 111 -3.26 -12.37 -21.11
N LEU A 112 -2.30 -12.18 -22.02
CA LEU A 112 -1.13 -11.32 -21.82
C LEU A 112 -0.93 -10.42 -23.04
N GLU A 113 -0.06 -9.43 -22.90
CA GLU A 113 0.37 -8.55 -23.99
C GLU A 113 -0.82 -7.79 -24.63
N SER A 114 -0.97 -7.87 -25.95
CA SER A 114 -2.13 -7.34 -26.67
C SER A 114 -3.43 -8.04 -26.28
N ASN A 115 -3.37 -9.30 -25.85
CA ASN A 115 -4.53 -10.15 -25.53
C ASN A 115 -4.97 -10.05 -24.05
N CYS A 116 -4.41 -9.14 -23.26
CA CYS A 116 -4.84 -8.89 -21.88
C CYS A 116 -6.26 -8.28 -21.87
N LYS A 117 -7.28 -9.14 -21.71
CA LYS A 117 -8.70 -8.79 -21.77
C LYS A 117 -9.29 -8.41 -20.42
N GLY A 118 -8.84 -9.06 -19.35
CA GLY A 118 -9.39 -8.90 -18.01
C GLY A 118 -8.51 -9.57 -16.96
N ILE A 119 -9.07 -9.79 -15.78
CA ILE A 119 -8.45 -10.53 -14.69
C ILE A 119 -9.46 -11.51 -14.07
N ILE A 120 -8.98 -12.54 -13.40
CA ILE A 120 -9.78 -13.47 -12.61
C ILE A 120 -9.49 -13.18 -11.15
N ASP A 121 -10.52 -12.95 -10.34
CA ASP A 121 -10.43 -12.89 -8.89
C ASP A 121 -10.53 -14.32 -8.33
N LEU A 122 -9.46 -14.81 -7.73
CA LEU A 122 -9.39 -16.18 -7.18
C LEU A 122 -10.16 -16.33 -5.86
N VAL A 123 -10.43 -15.23 -5.16
CA VAL A 123 -11.17 -15.24 -3.90
C VAL A 123 -12.67 -15.29 -4.16
N GLN A 124 -13.15 -14.49 -5.10
CA GLN A 124 -14.56 -14.47 -5.49
C GLN A 124 -14.93 -15.51 -6.55
N GLU A 125 -13.94 -16.07 -7.23
CA GLU A 125 -14.07 -17.04 -8.32
C GLU A 125 -14.84 -16.47 -9.52
N LYS A 126 -14.52 -15.23 -9.90
CA LYS A 126 -15.16 -14.50 -11.00
C LYS A 126 -14.15 -13.88 -11.95
N ALA A 127 -14.54 -13.77 -13.22
CA ALA A 127 -13.81 -12.98 -14.20
C ALA A 127 -14.26 -11.51 -14.14
N ILE A 128 -13.31 -10.61 -14.29
CA ILE A 128 -13.51 -9.16 -14.31
C ILE A 128 -12.97 -8.63 -15.63
N TYR A 129 -13.85 -8.06 -16.42
CA TYR A 129 -13.54 -7.38 -17.67
C TYR A 129 -13.67 -5.87 -17.49
N PHE A 130 -12.80 -5.15 -18.20
CA PHE A 130 -12.72 -3.69 -18.15
C PHE A 130 -13.15 -3.16 -19.51
N GLU A 131 -14.35 -2.61 -19.57
CA GLU A 131 -14.96 -2.01 -20.75
C GLU A 131 -14.91 -0.46 -20.63
N GLY A 132 -15.24 0.23 -21.72
CA GLY A 132 -15.10 1.68 -21.82
C GLY A 132 -13.69 2.16 -22.23
N PRO A 133 -13.57 3.41 -22.71
CA PRO A 133 -12.32 3.98 -23.22
C PRO A 133 -11.22 4.09 -22.15
N PHE A 134 -11.59 4.19 -20.87
CA PHE A 134 -10.69 4.31 -19.73
C PHE A 134 -10.83 3.15 -18.72
N GLY A 135 -11.46 2.03 -19.12
CA GLY A 135 -11.66 0.87 -18.25
C GLY A 135 -12.61 1.16 -17.08
N GLU A 136 -13.49 2.14 -17.22
CA GLU A 136 -14.41 2.63 -16.19
C GLU A 136 -15.61 1.71 -15.95
N GLU A 137 -15.99 0.90 -16.93
CA GLU A 137 -17.10 -0.03 -16.84
C GLU A 137 -16.57 -1.42 -16.46
N ILE A 138 -16.88 -1.84 -15.23
CA ILE A 138 -16.49 -3.14 -14.72
C ILE A 138 -17.60 -4.15 -15.01
N LYS A 139 -17.30 -5.14 -15.85
CA LYS A 139 -18.19 -6.27 -16.11
C LYS A 139 -17.69 -7.52 -15.38
N ILE A 140 -18.54 -8.08 -14.54
CA ILE A 140 -18.26 -9.31 -13.80
C ILE A 140 -18.94 -10.47 -14.51
N ASP A 141 -18.21 -11.56 -14.73
CA ASP A 141 -18.68 -12.74 -15.45
C ASP A 141 -18.12 -14.05 -14.85
N GLU A 142 -18.53 -15.19 -15.38
CA GLU A 142 -17.94 -16.49 -15.06
C GLU A 142 -16.50 -16.63 -15.58
N ILE A 143 -15.70 -17.47 -14.93
CA ILE A 143 -14.35 -17.78 -15.38
C ILE A 143 -14.40 -18.49 -16.74
N PRO A 144 -13.65 -18.00 -17.76
CA PRO A 144 -13.55 -18.64 -19.07
C PRO A 144 -13.19 -20.11 -18.95
N GLN A 145 -13.84 -20.95 -19.77
CA GLN A 145 -13.70 -22.40 -19.69
C GLN A 145 -12.23 -22.86 -19.79
N GLU A 146 -11.44 -22.22 -20.65
CA GLU A 146 -10.01 -22.49 -20.84
C GLU A 146 -9.15 -22.18 -19.60
N MET A 147 -9.61 -21.29 -18.71
CA MET A 147 -8.87 -20.87 -17.51
C MET A 147 -9.40 -21.49 -16.22
N ARG A 148 -10.49 -22.29 -16.26
CA ARG A 148 -11.08 -22.87 -15.05
C ARG A 148 -10.10 -23.78 -14.29
N THR A 149 -9.36 -24.62 -15.01
CA THR A 149 -8.36 -25.52 -14.42
C THR A 149 -7.24 -24.72 -13.75
N GLU A 150 -6.61 -23.79 -14.47
CA GLU A 150 -5.54 -22.96 -13.92
C GLU A 150 -6.03 -22.14 -12.72
N SER A 151 -7.23 -21.56 -12.78
CA SER A 151 -7.81 -20.79 -11.68
C SER A 151 -8.02 -21.64 -10.44
N SER A 152 -8.54 -22.87 -10.61
CA SER A 152 -8.72 -23.82 -9.50
C SER A 152 -7.38 -24.23 -8.87
N GLU A 153 -6.37 -24.53 -9.69
CA GLU A 153 -5.02 -24.87 -9.21
C GLU A 153 -4.38 -23.71 -8.43
N ARG A 154 -4.45 -22.49 -8.98
CA ARG A 154 -3.90 -21.29 -8.32
C ARG A 154 -4.65 -20.89 -7.06
N ARG A 155 -5.95 -21.13 -7.03
CA ARG A 155 -6.76 -20.93 -5.81
C ARG A 155 -6.39 -21.96 -4.73
N HIS A 156 -6.14 -23.21 -5.11
CA HIS A 156 -5.66 -24.23 -4.18
C HIS A 156 -4.27 -23.86 -3.62
N GLU A 157 -3.34 -23.46 -4.50
CA GLU A 157 -2.03 -22.92 -4.11
C GLU A 157 -2.15 -21.71 -3.17
N LEU A 158 -3.08 -20.79 -3.43
CA LEU A 158 -3.35 -19.65 -2.53
C LEU A 158 -3.76 -20.11 -1.13
N ILE A 159 -4.68 -21.08 -1.03
CA ILE A 159 -5.14 -21.61 0.25
C ILE A 159 -3.99 -22.30 0.99
N GLU A 160 -3.24 -23.16 0.30
CA GLU A 160 -2.08 -23.85 0.88
C GLU A 160 -1.05 -22.85 1.45
N HIS A 161 -0.75 -21.79 0.67
CA HIS A 161 0.14 -20.76 1.17
C HIS A 161 -0.45 -19.98 2.35
N LEU A 162 -1.76 -19.69 2.36
CA LEU A 162 -2.37 -19.00 3.49
C LEU A 162 -2.41 -19.88 4.74
N SER A 163 -2.70 -21.18 4.62
CA SER A 163 -2.70 -22.12 5.76
C SER A 163 -1.32 -22.25 6.42
N ASN A 164 -0.24 -22.04 5.68
CA ASN A 164 1.11 -22.06 6.26
C ASN A 164 1.42 -20.84 7.14
N VAL A 165 0.61 -19.77 7.08
CA VAL A 165 0.90 -18.46 7.71
C VAL A 165 -0.30 -17.83 8.44
N ASP A 166 -1.44 -18.50 8.48
CA ASP A 166 -2.64 -18.11 9.23
C ASP A 166 -3.22 -19.33 9.96
N ASP A 167 -3.13 -19.31 11.28
CA ASP A 167 -3.51 -20.46 12.12
C ASP A 167 -5.00 -20.84 11.98
N ALA A 168 -5.88 -19.83 11.85
CA ALA A 168 -7.32 -20.06 11.72
C ALA A 168 -7.68 -20.73 10.39
N LEU A 169 -7.02 -20.33 9.28
CA LEU A 169 -7.20 -21.02 8.01
C LEU A 169 -6.53 -22.39 8.00
N ALA A 170 -5.39 -22.56 8.70
CA ALA A 170 -4.70 -23.82 8.84
C ALA A 170 -5.59 -24.90 9.48
N GLU A 171 -6.29 -24.55 10.56
CA GLU A 171 -7.23 -25.45 11.24
C GLU A 171 -8.34 -25.93 10.29
N LEU A 172 -8.98 -25.01 9.57
CA LEU A 172 -10.01 -25.36 8.59
C LEU A 172 -9.48 -26.27 7.47
N TYR A 173 -8.25 -26.02 7.00
CA TYR A 173 -7.62 -26.78 5.93
C TYR A 173 -7.26 -28.20 6.39
N LEU A 174 -6.67 -28.35 7.58
CA LEU A 174 -6.28 -29.65 8.15
C LEU A 174 -7.47 -30.54 8.50
N GLU A 175 -8.58 -29.94 8.90
CA GLU A 175 -9.83 -30.64 9.21
C GLU A 175 -10.69 -30.91 7.96
N GLU A 176 -10.19 -30.59 6.76
CA GLU A 176 -10.91 -30.72 5.48
C GLU A 176 -12.28 -30.02 5.48
N LYS A 177 -12.41 -28.95 6.27
CA LYS A 177 -13.64 -28.14 6.35
C LYS A 177 -13.77 -27.24 5.13
N SER A 178 -15.02 -26.91 4.77
CA SER A 178 -15.30 -25.97 3.68
C SER A 178 -14.73 -24.58 3.98
N ILE A 179 -13.82 -24.09 3.14
CA ILE A 179 -13.24 -22.75 3.24
C ILE A 179 -14.10 -21.75 2.45
N SER A 180 -14.77 -20.83 3.15
CA SER A 180 -15.57 -19.79 2.51
C SER A 180 -14.72 -18.64 1.96
N GLN A 181 -15.28 -17.83 1.06
CA GLN A 181 -14.63 -16.63 0.52
C GLN A 181 -14.24 -15.65 1.64
N GLN A 182 -15.08 -15.52 2.68
CA GLN A 182 -14.80 -14.66 3.82
C GLN A 182 -13.60 -15.16 4.62
N ASN A 183 -13.48 -16.48 4.83
CA ASN A 183 -12.32 -17.06 5.52
C ASN A 183 -11.01 -16.74 4.78
N ILE A 184 -11.02 -16.82 3.44
CA ILE A 184 -9.86 -16.47 2.61
C ILE A 184 -9.54 -14.97 2.75
N LYS A 185 -10.53 -14.09 2.64
CA LYS A 185 -10.33 -12.64 2.80
C LYS A 185 -9.74 -12.29 4.16
N ASP A 186 -10.29 -12.85 5.23
CA ASP A 186 -9.85 -12.58 6.59
C ASP A 186 -8.42 -13.11 6.84
N ALA A 187 -8.09 -14.29 6.31
CA ALA A 187 -6.75 -14.85 6.37
C ALA A 187 -5.74 -13.97 5.60
N ILE A 188 -6.09 -13.54 4.39
CA ILE A 188 -5.26 -12.61 3.61
C ILE A 188 -4.99 -11.33 4.40
N ARG A 189 -6.04 -10.72 4.98
CA ARG A 189 -5.90 -9.50 5.78
C ARG A 189 -4.98 -9.73 6.99
N ARG A 190 -5.26 -10.73 7.83
CA ARG A 190 -4.45 -11.01 9.03
C ARG A 190 -2.98 -11.24 8.68
N SER A 191 -2.69 -12.06 7.68
CA SER A 191 -1.31 -12.40 7.30
C SER A 191 -0.61 -11.26 6.55
N CYS A 192 -1.34 -10.42 5.81
CA CYS A 192 -0.80 -9.20 5.21
C CYS A 192 -0.37 -8.18 6.28
N LEU A 193 -1.23 -7.94 7.28
CA LEU A 193 -0.93 -7.05 8.41
C LEU A 193 0.27 -7.54 9.24
N LYS A 194 0.37 -8.86 9.45
CA LYS A 194 1.54 -9.51 10.10
C LYS A 194 2.79 -9.55 9.23
N ARG A 195 2.67 -9.26 7.92
CA ARG A 195 3.73 -9.36 6.90
C ARG A 195 4.31 -10.76 6.76
N THR A 196 3.51 -11.78 7.11
CA THR A 196 3.82 -13.18 6.88
C THR A 196 3.36 -13.62 5.51
N PHE A 197 2.44 -12.88 4.86
CA PHE A 197 1.96 -13.12 3.51
C PHE A 197 1.95 -11.82 2.68
N THR A 198 2.30 -11.92 1.39
CA THR A 198 2.21 -10.82 0.42
C THR A 198 1.20 -11.17 -0.68
N PRO A 199 0.00 -10.57 -0.69
CA PRO A 199 -0.99 -10.81 -1.74
C PRO A 199 -0.51 -10.24 -3.07
N VAL A 200 -0.57 -11.03 -4.14
CA VAL A 200 -0.12 -10.62 -5.48
C VAL A 200 -1.30 -10.38 -6.40
N LEU A 201 -1.44 -9.13 -6.82
CA LEU A 201 -2.39 -8.64 -7.80
C LEU A 201 -1.69 -8.39 -9.14
N VAL A 202 -2.48 -8.30 -10.21
CA VAL A 202 -1.96 -8.17 -11.58
C VAL A 202 -2.77 -7.15 -12.37
N GLY A 203 -2.13 -6.46 -13.31
CA GLY A 203 -2.85 -5.53 -14.19
C GLY A 203 -1.97 -4.79 -15.19
N THR A 204 -2.60 -3.88 -15.92
CA THR A 204 -1.93 -2.93 -16.81
C THR A 204 -2.48 -1.53 -16.56
N ALA A 205 -1.72 -0.74 -15.82
CA ALA A 205 -2.08 0.64 -15.53
C ALA A 205 -2.12 1.50 -16.80
N LEU A 206 -1.31 1.19 -17.82
CA LEU A 206 -1.29 1.92 -19.09
C LEU A 206 -2.61 1.76 -19.86
N LYS A 207 -3.21 0.57 -19.81
CA LYS A 207 -4.49 0.27 -20.47
C LYS A 207 -5.67 0.25 -19.48
N ASN A 208 -5.50 0.84 -18.29
CA ASN A 208 -6.51 0.98 -17.25
C ASN A 208 -7.19 -0.34 -16.83
N LYS A 209 -6.42 -1.43 -16.71
CA LYS A 209 -6.96 -2.73 -16.23
C LYS A 209 -6.32 -3.12 -14.89
N GLY A 210 -7.16 -3.58 -13.96
CA GLY A 210 -6.74 -4.05 -12.63
C GLY A 210 -6.52 -2.94 -11.60
N VAL A 211 -6.88 -1.68 -11.91
CA VAL A 211 -6.71 -0.56 -10.97
C VAL A 211 -7.79 -0.57 -9.89
N GLN A 212 -9.06 -0.77 -10.25
CA GLN A 212 -10.17 -0.78 -9.30
C GLN A 212 -10.08 -1.97 -8.33
N PRO A 213 -9.79 -3.21 -8.79
CA PRO A 213 -9.56 -4.32 -7.87
C PRO A 213 -8.33 -4.13 -6.96
N LEU A 214 -7.33 -3.36 -7.40
CA LEU A 214 -6.21 -2.96 -6.53
C LEU A 214 -6.66 -1.96 -5.46
N LEU A 215 -7.49 -0.97 -5.80
CA LEU A 215 -8.06 -0.05 -4.81
C LEU A 215 -8.96 -0.77 -3.81
N ASP A 216 -9.74 -1.75 -4.27
CA ASP A 216 -10.53 -2.62 -3.40
C ASP A 216 -9.65 -3.43 -2.45
N ALA A 217 -8.58 -4.04 -2.96
CA ALA A 217 -7.62 -4.78 -2.14
C ALA A 217 -6.88 -3.88 -1.12
N VAL A 218 -6.65 -2.60 -1.44
CA VAL A 218 -6.11 -1.63 -0.47
C VAL A 218 -7.06 -1.47 0.71
N LEU A 219 -8.36 -1.36 0.48
CA LEU A 219 -9.33 -1.25 1.58
C LEU A 219 -9.49 -2.58 2.33
N ASP A 220 -9.58 -3.70 1.60
CA ASP A 220 -9.84 -5.01 2.18
C ASP A 220 -8.63 -5.53 3.00
N TYR A 221 -7.39 -5.25 2.59
CA TYR A 221 -6.21 -5.94 3.13
C TYR A 221 -5.15 -5.05 3.79
N LEU A 222 -5.11 -3.74 3.52
CA LEU A 222 -4.19 -2.83 4.22
C LEU A 222 -4.85 -2.25 5.49
N PRO A 223 -4.03 -1.80 6.47
CA PRO A 223 -4.58 -1.26 7.71
C PRO A 223 -5.11 0.15 7.50
N ASN A 224 -6.06 0.54 8.34
CA ASN A 224 -6.37 1.94 8.58
C ASN A 224 -5.48 2.51 9.71
N PRO A 225 -5.30 3.83 9.81
CA PRO A 225 -4.40 4.42 10.81
C PRO A 225 -4.74 4.08 12.27
N GLY A 226 -6.00 3.74 12.57
CA GLY A 226 -6.43 3.33 13.91
C GLY A 226 -6.03 1.90 14.30
N GLU A 227 -5.68 1.05 13.33
CA GLU A 227 -5.19 -0.31 13.56
C GLU A 227 -3.67 -0.36 13.75
N VAL A 228 -2.95 0.68 13.31
CA VAL A 228 -1.49 0.74 13.40
C VAL A 228 -1.07 1.27 14.76
N THR A 229 -0.29 0.46 15.49
CA THR A 229 0.28 0.86 16.77
C THR A 229 1.50 1.76 16.57
N ASN A 230 1.40 3.02 16.99
CA ASN A 230 2.46 4.01 16.85
C ASN A 230 3.08 4.37 18.20
N PHE A 231 4.40 4.50 18.24
CA PHE A 231 5.15 4.88 19.44
C PHE A 231 5.90 6.18 19.21
N ALA A 232 5.80 7.12 20.16
CA ALA A 232 6.71 8.24 20.28
C ALA A 232 7.93 7.84 21.12
N LEU A 233 9.06 8.51 20.86
CA LEU A 233 10.26 8.38 21.67
C LEU A 233 10.38 9.60 22.57
N LYS A 234 10.38 9.39 23.87
CA LYS A 234 10.65 10.41 24.86
C LYS A 234 12.12 10.34 25.24
N GLU A 235 12.89 11.28 24.73
CA GLU A 235 14.32 11.38 25.01
C GLU A 235 14.56 12.24 26.25
N ARG A 236 15.48 11.79 27.12
CA ARG A 236 15.99 12.54 28.26
C ARG A 236 17.51 12.47 28.22
N GLU A 237 18.19 13.58 28.48
CA GLU A 237 19.64 13.66 28.40
C GLU A 237 20.30 12.63 29.34
N GLY A 238 21.19 11.80 28.80
CA GLY A 238 21.88 10.74 29.55
C GLY A 238 21.05 9.49 29.87
N GLN A 239 19.84 9.33 29.30
CA GLN A 239 18.98 8.15 29.50
C GLN A 239 18.58 7.49 28.18
N GLU A 240 18.25 6.20 28.23
CA GLU A 240 17.65 5.50 27.09
C GLU A 240 16.28 6.09 26.74
N SER A 241 15.97 6.14 25.45
CA SER A 241 14.69 6.66 24.96
C SER A 241 13.53 5.81 25.43
N GLU A 242 12.58 6.42 26.14
CA GLU A 242 11.37 5.77 26.61
C GLU A 242 10.33 5.71 25.48
N LYS A 243 9.78 4.53 25.18
CA LYS A 243 8.71 4.37 24.18
C LYS A 243 7.35 4.69 24.80
N VAL A 244 6.68 5.70 24.26
CA VAL A 244 5.33 6.11 24.68
C VAL A 244 4.34 5.70 23.61
N LEU A 245 3.34 4.89 23.97
CA LEU A 245 2.26 4.52 23.07
C LEU A 245 1.40 5.75 22.75
N LEU A 246 1.16 5.98 21.46
CA LEU A 246 0.31 7.08 20.98
C LEU A 246 -1.14 6.61 20.80
N ASP A 247 -2.07 7.52 21.06
CA ASP A 247 -3.50 7.31 20.84
C ASP A 247 -3.91 7.74 19.42
N GLY A 248 -4.27 6.77 18.58
CA GLY A 248 -4.71 6.99 17.20
C GLY A 248 -6.15 7.52 17.07
N LYS A 249 -6.87 7.75 18.18
CA LYS A 249 -8.23 8.31 18.13
C LYS A 249 -8.22 9.70 17.50
N ARG A 250 -9.14 9.91 16.55
CA ARG A 250 -9.39 11.19 15.89
C ARG A 250 -10.17 12.14 16.81
N SER A 251 -9.53 12.59 17.89
CA SER A 251 -10.11 13.46 18.91
C SER A 251 -9.11 14.53 19.33
N ASP A 252 -9.59 15.54 20.04
CA ASP A 252 -8.78 16.60 20.66
C ASP A 252 -8.52 16.37 22.16
N GLU A 253 -8.88 15.19 22.68
CA GLU A 253 -8.71 14.82 24.08
C GLU A 253 -7.24 14.62 24.49
N LYS A 254 -6.38 14.30 23.51
CA LYS A 254 -4.95 13.99 23.70
C LYS A 254 -4.08 15.07 23.07
N PRO A 255 -2.86 15.31 23.61
CA PRO A 255 -1.97 16.31 23.05
C PRO A 255 -1.56 15.96 21.62
N PHE A 256 -1.45 16.98 20.77
CA PHE A 256 -1.02 16.86 19.39
C PHE A 256 0.41 16.32 19.29
N VAL A 257 0.59 15.25 18.52
CA VAL A 257 1.91 14.69 18.16
C VAL A 257 1.95 14.45 16.66
N ALA A 258 2.96 15.01 15.99
CA ALA A 258 3.18 14.84 14.57
C ALA A 258 4.66 14.75 14.21
N LEU A 259 4.95 14.07 13.09
CA LEU A 259 6.29 13.98 12.52
C LEU A 259 6.34 14.73 11.20
N ALA A 260 7.23 15.71 11.09
CA ALA A 260 7.60 16.31 9.82
C ALA A 260 8.55 15.36 9.06
N PHE A 261 8.23 15.02 7.81
CA PHE A 261 9.00 14.03 7.04
C PHE A 261 9.50 14.55 5.69
N LYS A 262 8.89 15.58 5.12
CA LYS A 262 9.34 16.19 3.85
C LYS A 262 9.28 17.71 3.96
N LEU A 263 10.32 18.36 3.45
CA LEU A 263 10.40 19.81 3.30
C LEU A 263 10.46 20.14 1.82
N GLU A 264 9.68 21.13 1.41
CA GLU A 264 9.62 21.56 0.02
C GLU A 264 9.67 23.09 -0.03
N ALA A 265 10.74 23.63 -0.61
CA ALA A 265 10.87 25.05 -0.86
C ALA A 265 10.18 25.38 -2.18
N GLY A 266 8.99 25.98 -2.10
CA GLY A 266 8.22 26.43 -3.26
C GLY A 266 8.37 27.93 -3.50
N ARG A 267 7.80 28.39 -4.61
CA ARG A 267 7.70 29.84 -4.94
C ARG A 267 6.90 30.63 -3.90
N PHE A 268 5.97 29.97 -3.21
CA PHE A 268 5.08 30.57 -2.22
C PHE A 268 5.54 30.37 -0.78
N GLY A 269 6.80 29.96 -0.58
CA GLY A 269 7.39 29.71 0.72
C GLY A 269 7.72 28.24 0.97
N GLN A 270 8.15 27.95 2.19
CA GLN A 270 8.52 26.60 2.61
C GLN A 270 7.29 25.83 3.09
N LEU A 271 7.03 24.69 2.45
CA LEU A 271 6.04 23.71 2.88
C LEU A 271 6.71 22.64 3.73
N THR A 272 6.06 22.27 4.82
CA THR A 272 6.48 21.17 5.69
C THR A 272 5.38 20.13 5.70
N TYR A 273 5.67 18.96 5.12
CA TYR A 273 4.77 17.81 5.16
C TYR A 273 4.93 17.12 6.50
N MET A 274 3.80 16.83 7.12
CA MET A 274 3.74 16.16 8.41
C MET A 274 2.68 15.06 8.40
N ARG A 275 2.89 14.06 9.26
CA ARG A 275 1.87 13.08 9.63
C ARG A 275 1.47 13.30 11.08
N CYS A 276 0.16 13.41 11.34
CA CYS A 276 -0.38 13.49 12.70
C CYS A 276 -0.62 12.08 13.24
N TYR A 277 -0.08 11.77 14.41
CA TYR A 277 -0.20 10.45 15.03
C TYR A 277 -1.14 10.43 16.23
N GLN A 278 -1.35 11.57 16.89
CA GLN A 278 -2.21 11.70 18.06
C GLN A 278 -2.76 13.12 18.14
N GLY A 279 -3.99 13.24 18.63
CA GLY A 279 -4.65 14.51 18.87
C GLY A 279 -5.10 15.18 17.58
N MET A 280 -5.14 16.51 17.63
CA MET A 280 -5.65 17.34 16.55
C MET A 280 -4.89 18.67 16.50
N LEU A 281 -4.73 19.21 15.30
CA LEU A 281 -4.15 20.53 15.07
C LEU A 281 -5.13 21.41 14.31
N LYS A 282 -5.40 22.60 14.84
CA LYS A 282 -6.24 23.62 14.20
C LYS A 282 -5.40 24.75 13.61
N LYS A 283 -5.98 25.41 12.61
CA LYS A 283 -5.40 26.65 12.05
C LYS A 283 -5.27 27.69 13.17
N ASN A 284 -4.15 28.42 13.18
CA ASN A 284 -3.73 29.40 14.17
C ASN A 284 -3.23 28.85 15.52
N ASP A 285 -3.20 27.53 15.70
CA ASP A 285 -2.57 26.93 16.89
C ASP A 285 -1.08 27.23 16.97
N SER A 286 -0.54 27.14 18.18
CA SER A 286 0.89 27.21 18.43
C SER A 286 1.41 25.86 18.91
N ILE A 287 2.32 25.28 18.14
CA ILE A 287 3.00 24.03 18.48
C ILE A 287 4.44 24.30 18.90
N TYR A 288 5.10 23.29 19.44
CA TYR A 288 6.50 23.33 19.82
C TYR A 288 7.28 22.24 19.10
N ASN A 289 8.47 22.57 18.60
CA ASN A 289 9.37 21.56 18.06
C ASN A 289 10.07 20.84 19.22
N ALA A 290 9.84 19.53 19.37
CA ALA A 290 10.37 18.75 20.49
C ALA A 290 11.92 18.75 20.58
N ARG A 291 12.63 18.92 19.45
CA ARG A 291 14.11 18.92 19.41
C ARG A 291 14.71 20.27 19.75
N THR A 292 14.09 21.37 19.29
CA THR A 292 14.66 22.72 19.44
C THR A 292 13.97 23.56 20.49
N SER A 293 12.87 23.07 21.07
CA SER A 293 11.98 23.76 22.01
C SER A 293 11.42 25.09 21.47
N ARG A 294 11.54 25.33 20.16
CA ARG A 294 11.04 26.54 19.52
C ARG A 294 9.53 26.45 19.32
N LYS A 295 8.83 27.51 19.72
CA LYS A 295 7.41 27.70 19.46
C LYS A 295 7.19 28.12 18.00
N VAL A 296 6.23 27.51 17.34
CA VAL A 296 5.86 27.79 15.95
C VAL A 296 4.35 28.00 15.89
N ARG A 297 3.92 29.12 15.31
CA ARG A 297 2.50 29.40 15.07
C ARG A 297 2.11 28.88 13.69
N ILE A 298 1.02 28.13 13.61
CA ILE A 298 0.53 27.54 12.37
C ILE A 298 -0.41 28.51 11.67
N ALA A 299 0.10 29.25 10.68
CA ALA A 299 -0.68 30.24 9.95
C ALA A 299 -1.68 29.61 8.96
N ARG A 300 -1.31 28.48 8.35
CA ARG A 300 -2.08 27.84 7.30
C ARG A 300 -1.87 26.32 7.35
N LEU A 301 -2.95 25.57 7.21
CA LEU A 301 -2.93 24.12 7.02
C LEU A 301 -3.47 23.82 5.63
N VAL A 302 -2.77 22.97 4.90
CA VAL A 302 -3.14 22.60 3.54
C VAL A 302 -3.07 21.11 3.35
N ARG A 303 -4.01 20.58 2.58
CA ARG A 303 -3.96 19.25 2.02
C ARG A 303 -3.45 19.34 0.59
N MET A 304 -2.49 18.47 0.26
CA MET A 304 -1.87 18.45 -1.08
C MET A 304 -2.61 17.46 -1.98
N HIS A 305 -2.98 17.91 -3.18
CA HIS A 305 -3.45 17.07 -4.27
C HIS A 305 -2.53 17.26 -5.48
N SER A 306 -1.42 16.53 -5.50
CA SER A 306 -0.32 16.72 -6.47
C SER A 306 0.20 18.16 -6.46
N ASN A 307 -0.29 19.02 -7.35
CA ASN A 307 0.17 20.39 -7.53
C ASN A 307 -0.83 21.43 -7.00
N THR A 308 -2.03 21.02 -6.59
CA THR A 308 -3.04 21.90 -6.00
C THR A 308 -2.99 21.80 -4.49
N MET A 309 -3.29 22.93 -3.83
CA MET A 309 -3.38 23.03 -2.38
C MET A 309 -4.82 23.30 -1.99
N GLU A 310 -5.35 22.51 -1.09
CA GLU A 310 -6.67 22.71 -0.49
C GLU A 310 -6.51 23.18 0.94
N ASP A 311 -7.06 24.33 1.28
CA ASP A 311 -7.04 24.83 2.65
C ASP A 311 -7.92 23.97 3.56
N VAL A 312 -7.39 23.60 4.71
CA VAL A 312 -8.13 22.88 5.76
C VAL A 312 -8.05 23.66 7.07
N ASN A 313 -9.12 23.56 7.87
CA ASN A 313 -9.19 24.24 9.17
C ASN A 313 -8.54 23.41 10.29
N GLU A 314 -8.54 22.09 10.14
CA GLU A 314 -8.03 21.16 11.15
C GLU A 314 -7.51 19.87 10.53
N VAL A 315 -6.62 19.20 11.26
CA VAL A 315 -6.05 17.89 10.93
C VAL A 315 -6.12 17.02 12.18
N TYR A 316 -6.60 15.79 12.02
CA TYR A 316 -6.68 14.79 13.09
C TYR A 316 -5.57 13.74 12.95
N ALA A 317 -5.41 12.91 13.98
CA ALA A 317 -4.59 11.70 13.90
C ALA A 317 -4.94 10.82 12.69
N GLY A 318 -3.90 10.27 12.04
CA GLY A 318 -4.00 9.49 10.80
C GLY A 318 -3.54 10.27 9.58
#